data_AF-A0A8T6BRZ5-F1
#
_entry.id   AF-A0A8T6BRZ5-F1
#
_cell.length_a   1.000
_cell.length_b   1.000
_cell.length_c   1.000
_cell.angle_alpha   90.00
_cell.angle_beta   90.00
_cell.angle_gamma   90.00
#
_symmetry.space_group_name_H-M   'P 1'
#
loop_
_entity.id
_entity.type
_entity.pdbx_description
1 polymer ?
#
loop_
_entity_poly.entity_id
_entity_poly.type
_entity_poly.pdbx_seq_one_letter_code
_entity_poly.pdbx_strand_id
1 'polypeptide(L)'
;MKKIWLALAGLVLAFSASAAQYEDGKQYTTLEKPVAGAPQVLEFFSFFCPHCYQFEEVLHISDNVKKKLPEGVKMTKYHVNFMGGDLGKDLTQAWAVAMALGVEDKVTVPLFEGVQKTQTIRSASDIRDVFINAGIKGEEYDAA
;
A
#
# COMPACT_ATOMS: atom_id res chain seq x y z
N MET A 1 -18.48 -47.16 -16.99
CA MET A 1 -18.15 -46.00 -17.84
C MET A 1 -18.16 -44.66 -17.09
N LYS A 2 -19.20 -44.30 -16.31
CA LYS A 2 -19.22 -43.03 -15.54
C LYS A 2 -18.04 -42.81 -14.57
N LYS A 3 -17.56 -43.88 -13.91
CA LYS A 3 -16.40 -43.80 -12.98
C LYS A 3 -15.07 -43.50 -13.68
N ILE A 4 -14.91 -43.94 -14.93
CA ILE A 4 -13.71 -43.71 -15.74
C ILE A 4 -13.70 -42.26 -16.25
N TRP A 5 -14.87 -41.74 -16.63
CA TRP A 5 -15.02 -40.33 -17.03
C TRP A 5 -14.78 -39.36 -15.86
N LEU A 6 -15.24 -39.71 -14.65
CA LEU A 6 -14.95 -38.91 -13.45
C LEU A 6 -13.45 -38.90 -13.09
N ALA A 7 -12.76 -40.03 -13.25
CA ALA A 7 -11.30 -40.11 -13.03
C ALA A 7 -10.52 -39.31 -14.08
N LEU A 8 -10.94 -39.34 -15.36
CA LEU A 8 -10.31 -38.56 -16.43
C LEU A 8 -10.51 -37.05 -16.21
N ALA A 9 -11.70 -36.61 -15.79
CA ALA A 9 -11.97 -35.21 -15.48
C ALA A 9 -11.14 -34.69 -14.29
N GLY A 10 -10.95 -35.52 -13.25
CA GLY A 10 -10.07 -35.20 -12.13
C GLY A 10 -8.59 -35.05 -12.54
N LEU A 11 -8.12 -35.87 -13.48
CA LEU A 11 -6.75 -35.79 -13.99
C LEU A 11 -6.53 -34.50 -14.80
N VAL A 12 -7.48 -34.08 -15.64
CA VAL A 12 -7.37 -32.83 -16.42
C VAL A 12 -7.36 -31.59 -15.51
N LEU A 13 -8.15 -31.58 -14.43
CA LEU A 13 -8.15 -30.49 -13.45
C LEU A 13 -6.85 -30.42 -12.64
N ALA A 14 -6.17 -31.55 -12.40
CA ALA A 14 -4.89 -31.58 -11.69
C ALA A 14 -3.74 -30.91 -12.47
N PHE A 15 -3.82 -30.87 -13.80
CA PHE A 15 -2.81 -30.23 -14.67
C PHE A 15 -3.18 -28.80 -15.12
N SER A 16 -4.27 -28.23 -14.58
CA SER A 16 -4.74 -26.88 -14.94
C SER A 16 -4.02 -25.73 -14.22
N ALA A 17 -3.02 -26.03 -13.39
CA ALA A 17 -2.26 -25.01 -12.66
C ALA A 17 -1.25 -24.32 -13.58
N SER A 18 -1.69 -23.28 -14.30
CA SER A 18 -0.79 -22.36 -14.98
C SER A 18 -0.18 -21.41 -13.95
N ALA A 19 1.07 -21.66 -13.57
CA ALA A 19 1.85 -20.69 -12.84
C ALA A 19 2.23 -19.55 -13.79
N ALA A 20 2.04 -18.30 -13.36
CA ALA A 20 2.54 -17.17 -14.12
C ALA A 20 4.07 -17.27 -14.26
N GLN A 21 4.57 -17.11 -15.48
CA GLN A 21 6.00 -17.06 -15.75
C GLN A 21 6.50 -15.62 -15.54
N TYR A 22 7.57 -15.47 -14.76
CA TYR A 22 8.18 -14.19 -14.42
C TYR A 22 9.62 -14.14 -14.94
N GLU A 23 9.96 -13.04 -15.61
CA GLU A 23 11.27 -12.81 -16.22
C GLU A 23 11.77 -11.42 -15.85
N ASP A 24 13.08 -11.33 -15.53
CA ASP A 24 13.76 -10.06 -15.30
C ASP A 24 13.70 -9.19 -16.57
N GLY A 25 13.42 -7.90 -16.40
CA GLY A 25 13.21 -6.94 -17.49
C GLY A 25 11.78 -6.92 -18.04
N LYS A 26 10.88 -7.79 -17.57
CA LYS A 26 9.46 -7.79 -17.96
C LYS A 26 8.54 -7.42 -16.80
N GLN A 27 8.40 -8.28 -15.81
CA GLN A 27 7.52 -8.05 -14.66
C GLN A 27 8.24 -7.41 -13.47
N TYR A 28 9.55 -7.62 -13.37
CA TYR A 28 10.41 -7.03 -12.35
C TYR A 28 11.79 -6.74 -12.94
N THR A 29 12.57 -5.94 -12.24
CA THR A 29 13.99 -5.74 -12.52
C THR A 29 14.80 -6.02 -11.26
N THR A 30 15.96 -6.67 -11.42
CA THR A 30 16.89 -6.84 -10.29
C THR A 30 17.67 -5.55 -10.06
N LEU A 31 17.66 -5.05 -8.82
CA LEU A 31 18.48 -3.88 -8.47
C LEU A 31 19.97 -4.24 -8.58
N GLU A 32 20.73 -3.42 -9.30
CA GLU A 32 22.19 -3.57 -9.40
C GLU A 32 22.88 -3.50 -8.04
N LYS A 33 22.33 -2.69 -7.11
CA LYS A 33 22.83 -2.50 -5.76
C LYS A 33 21.74 -2.87 -4.74
N PRO A 34 21.78 -4.08 -4.16
CA PRO A 34 20.82 -4.48 -3.15
C PRO A 34 21.02 -3.67 -1.85
N VAL A 35 19.92 -3.46 -1.11
CA VAL A 35 19.92 -2.76 0.17
C VAL A 35 19.91 -3.77 1.31
N ALA A 36 21.01 -3.86 2.06
CA ALA A 36 21.10 -4.77 3.21
C ALA A 36 20.11 -4.37 4.32
N GLY A 37 19.38 -5.35 4.87
CA GLY A 37 18.42 -5.12 5.95
C GLY A 37 17.11 -4.44 5.52
N ALA A 38 16.84 -4.36 4.21
CA ALA A 38 15.59 -3.80 3.71
C ALA A 38 14.36 -4.64 4.14
N PRO A 39 13.17 -4.01 4.32
CA PRO A 39 11.92 -4.74 4.49
C PRO A 39 11.68 -5.72 3.34
N GLN A 40 11.05 -6.86 3.63
CA GLN A 40 10.79 -7.92 2.64
C GLN A 40 9.89 -7.44 1.50
N VAL A 41 8.89 -6.63 1.83
CA VAL A 41 8.02 -5.96 0.87
C VAL A 41 7.94 -4.49 1.27
N LEU A 42 8.42 -3.63 0.37
CA LEU A 42 8.44 -2.18 0.58
C LEU A 42 7.71 -1.49 -0.58
N GLU A 43 6.65 -0.77 -0.25
CA GLU A 43 5.91 0.08 -1.17
C GLU A 43 6.26 1.55 -0.92
N PHE A 44 6.44 2.31 -2.01
CA PHE A 44 6.58 3.77 -1.96
C PHE A 44 5.38 4.42 -2.62
N PHE A 45 4.84 5.47 -2.00
CA PHE A 45 3.67 6.16 -2.52
C PHE A 45 3.69 7.66 -2.17
N SER A 46 2.76 8.42 -2.74
CA SER A 46 2.44 9.76 -2.27
C SER A 46 0.94 10.00 -2.29
N PHE A 47 0.43 10.74 -1.30
CA PHE A 47 -0.96 11.23 -1.34
C PHE A 47 -1.21 12.23 -2.48
N PHE A 48 -0.17 12.81 -3.08
CA PHE A 48 -0.26 13.65 -4.28
C PHE A 48 -0.22 12.88 -5.60
N CYS A 49 -0.02 11.56 -5.57
CA CYS A 49 0.16 10.73 -6.76
C CYS A 49 -1.17 10.10 -7.21
N PRO A 50 -1.71 10.45 -8.39
CA PRO A 50 -2.98 9.89 -8.87
C PRO A 50 -2.92 8.39 -9.13
N HIS A 51 -1.78 7.86 -9.59
CA HIS A 51 -1.58 6.42 -9.75
C HIS A 51 -1.57 5.69 -8.41
N CYS A 52 -1.07 6.33 -7.37
CA CYS A 52 -1.04 5.78 -6.02
C CYS A 52 -2.46 5.74 -5.45
N TYR A 53 -3.28 6.78 -5.70
CA TYR A 53 -4.71 6.75 -5.40
C TYR A 53 -5.42 5.59 -6.11
N GLN A 54 -5.15 5.40 -7.41
CA GLN A 54 -5.72 4.26 -8.15
C GLN A 54 -5.28 2.92 -7.56
N PHE A 55 -4.02 2.79 -7.18
CA PHE A 55 -3.48 1.58 -6.56
C PHE A 55 -4.13 1.28 -5.21
N GLU A 56 -4.42 2.31 -4.43
CA GLU A 56 -5.05 2.19 -3.11
C GLU A 56 -6.56 1.91 -3.22
N GLU A 57 -7.30 2.80 -3.88
CA GLU A 57 -8.77 2.86 -3.81
C GLU A 57 -9.48 2.11 -4.92
N VAL A 58 -8.85 1.95 -6.08
CA VAL A 58 -9.51 1.35 -7.26
C VAL A 58 -9.05 -0.10 -7.46
N LEU A 59 -7.76 -0.33 -7.36
CA LEU A 59 -7.14 -1.63 -7.62
C LEU A 59 -6.83 -2.41 -6.34
N HIS A 60 -6.81 -1.73 -5.19
CA HIS A 60 -6.48 -2.31 -3.88
C HIS A 60 -5.20 -3.16 -3.92
N ILE A 61 -4.15 -2.65 -4.58
CA ILE A 61 -2.90 -3.40 -4.82
C ILE A 61 -2.26 -3.79 -3.50
N SER A 62 -2.12 -2.84 -2.57
CA SER A 62 -1.56 -3.09 -1.23
C SER A 62 -2.29 -4.22 -0.51
N ASP A 63 -3.63 -4.22 -0.51
CA ASP A 63 -4.42 -5.26 0.14
C ASP A 63 -4.32 -6.62 -0.56
N ASN A 64 -4.33 -6.62 -1.89
CA ASN A 64 -4.17 -7.84 -2.68
C ASN A 64 -2.78 -8.45 -2.46
N VAL A 65 -1.73 -7.64 -2.36
CA VAL A 65 -0.38 -8.10 -2.01
C VAL A 65 -0.39 -8.67 -0.60
N LYS A 66 -0.82 -7.91 0.43
CA LYS A 66 -0.88 -8.37 1.83
C LYS A 66 -1.56 -9.74 1.96
N LYS A 67 -2.71 -9.95 1.29
CA LYS A 67 -3.46 -11.22 1.32
C LYS A 67 -2.74 -12.40 0.66
N LYS A 68 -1.79 -12.15 -0.24
CA LYS A 68 -1.01 -13.16 -0.95
C LYS A 68 0.34 -13.45 -0.31
N LEU A 69 0.77 -12.62 0.64
CA LEU A 69 2.04 -12.84 1.33
C LEU A 69 1.95 -14.05 2.27
N PRO A 70 3.05 -14.84 2.39
CA PRO A 70 3.14 -15.87 3.41
C PRO A 70 3.01 -15.30 4.83
N GLU A 71 2.59 -16.15 5.77
CA GLU A 71 2.54 -15.78 7.19
C GLU A 71 3.91 -15.30 7.69
N GLY A 72 3.91 -14.24 8.49
CA GLY A 72 5.13 -13.62 9.03
C GLY A 72 5.83 -12.62 8.11
N VAL A 73 5.43 -12.49 6.83
CA VAL A 73 5.99 -11.46 5.94
C VAL A 73 5.28 -10.13 6.18
N LYS A 74 6.04 -9.12 6.62
CA LYS A 74 5.51 -7.77 6.81
C LYS A 74 5.66 -6.92 5.54
N MET A 75 4.57 -6.29 5.14
CA MET A 75 4.58 -5.22 4.15
C MET A 75 4.77 -3.86 4.83
N THR A 76 5.67 -3.05 4.32
CA THR A 76 5.93 -1.68 4.78
C THR A 76 5.61 -0.70 3.66
N LYS A 77 4.99 0.44 3.99
CA LYS A 77 4.62 1.48 3.03
C LYS A 77 5.25 2.80 3.46
N TYR A 78 6.01 3.46 2.60
CA TYR A 78 6.65 4.75 2.88
C TYR A 78 6.17 5.84 1.93
N HIS A 79 5.90 7.01 2.49
CA HIS A 79 5.59 8.19 1.73
C HIS A 79 6.87 8.82 1.17
N VAL A 80 6.80 9.41 -0.04
CA VAL A 80 7.95 10.07 -0.69
C VAL A 80 7.86 11.60 -0.62
N ASN A 81 9.00 12.25 -0.45
CA ASN A 81 9.07 13.72 -0.31
C ASN A 81 9.01 14.51 -1.63
N PHE A 82 9.25 13.86 -2.77
CA PHE A 82 9.48 14.58 -4.04
C PHE A 82 8.19 15.03 -4.75
N MET A 83 7.01 14.69 -4.23
CA MET A 83 5.70 15.09 -4.77
C MET A 83 4.97 15.98 -3.76
N GLY A 84 4.39 17.09 -4.23
CA GLY A 84 3.59 17.98 -3.37
C GLY A 84 4.32 19.16 -2.73
N GLY A 85 5.60 19.39 -3.09
CA GLY A 85 6.37 20.50 -2.53
C GLY A 85 6.56 20.38 -1.02
N ASP A 86 6.45 21.48 -0.30
CA ASP A 86 6.63 21.49 1.16
C ASP A 86 5.56 20.65 1.88
N LEU A 87 4.31 20.70 1.43
CA LEU A 87 3.22 19.88 2.00
C LEU A 87 3.47 18.37 1.80
N GLY A 88 4.25 17.99 0.78
CA GLY A 88 4.69 16.60 0.58
C GLY A 88 5.61 16.09 1.68
N LYS A 89 6.45 16.97 2.26
CA LYS A 89 7.29 16.64 3.41
C LYS A 89 6.45 16.55 4.68
N ASP A 90 5.50 17.47 4.86
CA ASP A 90 4.57 17.45 6.00
C ASP A 90 3.75 16.16 6.01
N LEU A 91 3.26 15.70 4.84
CA LEU A 91 2.57 14.42 4.70
C LEU A 91 3.47 13.21 4.95
N THR A 92 4.77 13.33 4.67
CA THR A 92 5.74 12.27 5.01
C THR A 92 5.90 12.16 6.52
N GLN A 93 5.98 13.29 7.24
CA GLN A 93 6.01 13.29 8.69
C GLN A 93 4.69 12.76 9.28
N ALA A 94 3.54 13.21 8.77
CA ALA A 94 2.25 12.70 9.21
C ALA A 94 2.09 11.19 8.94
N TRP A 95 2.63 10.68 7.84
CA TRP A 95 2.64 9.25 7.57
C TRP A 95 3.50 8.48 8.58
N ALA A 96 4.64 9.04 9.01
CA ALA A 96 5.42 8.46 10.10
C ALA A 96 4.64 8.41 11.42
N VAL A 97 3.86 9.46 11.74
CA VAL A 97 2.95 9.47 12.89
C VAL A 97 1.88 8.39 12.75
N ALA A 98 1.28 8.23 11.56
CA ALA A 98 0.29 7.17 11.32
C ALA A 98 0.86 5.78 11.57
N MET A 99 2.09 5.53 11.13
CA MET A 99 2.81 4.28 11.36
C MET A 99 3.17 4.06 12.83
N ALA A 100 3.60 5.10 13.54
CA ALA A 100 3.94 5.02 14.96
C ALA A 100 2.71 4.71 15.84
N LEU A 101 1.56 5.29 15.48
CA LEU A 101 0.29 5.09 16.18
C LEU A 101 -0.50 3.86 15.70
N GLY A 102 -0.10 3.22 14.60
CA GLY A 102 -0.81 2.06 14.03
C GLY A 102 -2.19 2.42 13.48
N VAL A 103 -2.33 3.61 12.90
CA VAL A 103 -3.60 4.15 12.38
C VAL A 103 -3.60 4.36 10.87
N GLU A 104 -2.66 3.76 10.15
CA GLU A 104 -2.50 3.91 8.70
C GLU A 104 -3.82 3.67 7.94
N ASP A 105 -4.52 2.58 8.26
CA ASP A 105 -5.78 2.21 7.60
C ASP A 105 -6.92 3.21 7.88
N LYS A 106 -6.85 3.97 8.99
CA LYS A 106 -7.86 4.98 9.32
C LYS A 106 -7.65 6.28 8.57
N VAL A 107 -6.39 6.61 8.25
CA VAL A 107 -6.04 7.92 7.69
C VAL A 107 -5.71 7.87 6.21
N THR A 108 -5.43 6.70 5.63
CA THR A 108 -5.05 6.57 4.21
C THR A 108 -6.10 7.17 3.27
N VAL A 109 -7.35 6.70 3.37
CA VAL A 109 -8.45 7.17 2.52
C VAL A 109 -8.74 8.68 2.71
N PRO A 110 -8.95 9.20 3.93
CA PRO A 110 -9.28 10.62 4.10
C PRO A 110 -8.12 11.54 3.71
N LEU A 111 -6.85 11.11 3.86
CA LEU A 111 -5.71 11.87 3.35
C LEU A 111 -5.70 11.89 1.81
N PHE A 112 -5.91 10.75 1.16
CA PHE A 112 -6.00 10.67 -0.30
C PHE A 112 -7.14 11.54 -0.86
N GLU A 113 -8.35 11.42 -0.31
CA GLU A 113 -9.49 12.23 -0.74
C GLU A 113 -9.25 13.72 -0.44
N GLY A 114 -8.71 14.04 0.73
CA GLY A 114 -8.40 15.40 1.17
C GLY A 114 -7.38 16.11 0.27
N VAL A 115 -6.39 15.39 -0.24
CA VAL A 115 -5.38 15.92 -1.16
C VAL A 115 -5.89 15.97 -2.60
N GLN A 116 -6.48 14.88 -3.12
CA GLN A 116 -6.72 14.75 -4.57
C GLN A 116 -8.15 15.11 -5.00
N LYS A 117 -9.16 14.85 -4.16
CA LYS A 117 -10.57 14.92 -4.54
C LYS A 117 -11.24 16.20 -4.04
N THR A 118 -11.20 16.44 -2.73
CA THR A 118 -11.79 17.64 -2.12
C THR A 118 -10.82 18.81 -2.10
N GLN A 119 -9.51 18.53 -2.18
CA GLN A 119 -8.43 19.53 -2.13
C GLN A 119 -8.54 20.44 -0.90
N THR A 120 -8.98 19.88 0.22
CA THR A 120 -9.14 20.57 1.50
C THR A 120 -7.85 20.58 2.31
N ILE A 121 -6.92 19.66 2.05
CA ILE A 121 -5.62 19.61 2.74
C ILE A 121 -4.64 20.56 2.05
N ARG A 122 -4.32 21.69 2.68
CA ARG A 122 -3.42 22.73 2.13
C ARG A 122 -2.31 23.14 3.08
N SER A 123 -2.33 22.65 4.32
CA SER A 123 -1.38 22.96 5.38
C SER A 123 -1.21 21.77 6.33
N ALA A 124 -0.16 21.79 7.14
CA ALA A 124 0.05 20.80 8.20
C ALA A 124 -1.12 20.76 9.22
N SER A 125 -1.81 21.89 9.44
CA SER A 125 -2.99 21.93 10.31
C SER A 125 -4.13 21.11 9.72
N ASP A 126 -4.37 21.21 8.42
CA ASP A 126 -5.43 20.42 7.76
C ASP A 126 -5.11 18.92 7.80
N ILE A 127 -3.83 18.55 7.72
CA ILE A 127 -3.39 17.16 7.89
C ILE A 127 -3.72 16.68 9.30
N ARG A 128 -3.37 17.46 10.33
CA ARG A 128 -3.68 17.14 11.73
C ARG A 128 -5.18 16.97 11.96
N ASP A 129 -6.01 17.81 11.34
CA ASP A 129 -7.47 17.70 11.45
C ASP A 129 -8.01 16.38 10.89
N VAL A 130 -7.38 15.80 9.86
CA VAL A 130 -7.74 14.46 9.38
C VAL A 130 -7.53 13.40 10.45
N PHE A 131 -6.41 13.44 11.17
CA PHE A 131 -6.13 12.48 12.26
C PHE A 131 -7.15 12.64 13.39
N ILE A 132 -7.47 13.86 13.76
CA ILE A 132 -8.45 14.14 14.82
C ILE A 132 -9.85 13.65 14.40
N ASN A 133 -10.26 13.93 13.17
CA ASN A 133 -11.52 13.45 12.63
C ASN A 133 -11.57 11.92 12.50
N ALA A 134 -10.42 11.26 12.36
CA ALA A 134 -10.28 9.80 12.40
C ALA A 134 -10.25 9.22 13.83
N GLY A 135 -10.39 10.07 14.87
CA GLY A 135 -10.51 9.67 16.27
C GLY A 135 -9.19 9.61 17.04
N ILE A 136 -8.09 10.13 16.48
CA ILE A 136 -6.82 10.27 17.19
C ILE A 136 -6.89 11.54 18.06
N LYS A 137 -6.49 11.46 19.32
CA LYS A 137 -6.47 12.67 20.16
C LYS A 137 -5.39 13.62 19.67
N GLY A 138 -5.69 14.92 19.68
CA GLY A 138 -4.71 15.95 19.31
C GLY A 138 -3.38 15.79 20.05
N GLU A 139 -3.42 15.55 21.37
CA GLU A 139 -2.22 15.32 22.17
C GLU A 139 -1.42 14.08 21.74
N GLU A 140 -2.08 12.99 21.34
CA GLU A 140 -1.40 11.78 20.87
C GLU A 140 -0.74 12.00 19.50
N TYR A 141 -1.36 12.80 18.63
CA TYR A 141 -0.77 13.21 17.35
C TYR A 141 0.41 14.17 17.55
N ASP A 142 0.26 15.17 18.41
CA ASP A 142 1.26 16.22 18.62
C ASP A 142 2.51 15.71 19.35
N ALA A 143 2.40 14.60 20.09
CA ALA A 143 3.50 13.99 20.84
C ALA A 143 4.30 12.94 20.06
N ALA A 144 3.77 12.43 18.94
CA ALA A 144 4.39 11.38 18.13
C ALA A 144 5.49 11.94 17.20
#